data_AF-A0A486QTZ6-F1
#
_entry.id   AF-A0A486QTZ6-F1
#
_cell.length_a   1.000
_cell.length_b   1.000
_cell.length_c   1.000
_cell.angle_alpha   90.00
_cell.angle_beta   90.00
_cell.angle_gamma   90.00
#
_symmetry.space_group_name_H-M   'P 1'
#
loop_
_entity.id
_entity.type
_entity.pdbx_description
1 polymer ?
#
loop_
_entity_poly.entity_id
_entity_poly.type
_entity_poly.pdbx_seq_one_letter_code
_entity_poly.pdbx_strand_id
1 'polypeptide(L)'
;MRQLILIVILITCIQHSASSAKKDLFVNPLSDTHAALAFTCAHQIIPEASADTDVLFKYARWLQKNNLLKQDKSVDAQTERLYRIAAENGHYKASINLQNGALRGQFSLSSHEQFRLSQQLIAAGVATGYYLTAIYLERGVAGLQQDPALALRYYRKAADEGNPQAQAYVGDKLAPVDRAPDIARQMLRCAAEQGDGKAAGELGIDMKINKRYQDALEAFQLGVAAGDTTSALALSHGFDGPESSDELYYLAQQKDPERARRYKLITKILSNYSYASPTVPEINDIVPLPPAPLPEWDGKLKWLEEWEANIPPPAPDAALIEKLAQAKQLNPATGRPLPTSPDFEKDSVARLQCRSGEPCPQSGYWQPAWRPREGMSEHAIRYFREGDIMPVEKVTFVRPRPWPLRDRLVVEEQETVWRRVGEA
;
A
#
# COMPACT_ATOMS: atom_id res chain seq x y z
N MET A 1 -13.16 -42.55 57.74
CA MET A 1 -12.95 -43.18 56.41
C MET A 1 -13.79 -42.43 55.39
N ARG A 2 -13.24 -42.10 54.20
CA ARG A 2 -13.88 -41.77 52.89
C ARG A 2 -15.22 -40.97 52.91
N GLN A 3 -15.40 -39.88 52.16
CA GLN A 3 -15.13 -39.71 50.73
C GLN A 3 -14.81 -38.25 50.30
N LEU A 4 -14.21 -38.10 49.11
CA LEU A 4 -14.13 -36.85 48.32
C LEU A 4 -15.38 -36.68 47.42
N ILE A 5 -15.65 -35.44 46.97
CA ILE A 5 -16.26 -34.94 45.70
C ILE A 5 -16.74 -33.48 45.97
N LEU A 6 -16.36 -32.39 45.30
CA LEU A 6 -15.52 -32.10 44.11
C LEU A 6 -16.21 -32.09 42.72
N ILE A 7 -16.93 -30.99 42.41
CA ILE A 7 -17.31 -30.42 41.08
C ILE A 7 -17.25 -28.89 41.25
N VAL A 8 -16.26 -28.15 40.76
CA VAL A 8 -15.93 -27.76 39.35
C VAL A 8 -16.91 -26.73 38.76
N ILE A 9 -16.45 -25.47 38.71
CA ILE A 9 -17.07 -24.36 37.95
C ILE A 9 -16.58 -24.43 36.50
N LEU A 10 -17.49 -24.33 35.52
CA LEU A 10 -17.10 -24.26 34.11
C LEU A 10 -16.40 -22.92 33.78
N ILE A 11 -15.15 -22.99 33.34
CA ILE A 11 -14.47 -21.91 32.59
C ILE A 11 -13.86 -22.52 31.32
N THR A 12 -14.72 -22.78 30.33
CA THR A 12 -14.41 -23.16 28.94
C THR A 12 -15.58 -22.65 28.08
N CYS A 13 -15.45 -21.86 27.02
CA CYS A 13 -14.32 -21.66 26.11
C CYS A 13 -14.20 -20.20 25.62
N ILE A 14 -13.06 -19.55 25.85
CA ILE A 14 -12.59 -18.40 25.03
C ILE A 14 -11.08 -18.59 24.76
N GLN A 15 -10.73 -19.59 23.95
CA GLN A 15 -9.34 -19.82 23.52
C GLN A 15 -9.19 -20.17 22.02
N HIS A 16 -10.27 -20.38 21.27
CA HIS A 16 -10.20 -20.78 19.86
C HIS A 16 -9.95 -19.64 18.86
N SER A 17 -10.00 -18.36 19.28
CA SER A 17 -9.73 -17.20 18.40
C SER A 17 -8.28 -16.71 18.44
N ALA A 18 -7.56 -16.93 19.54
CA ALA A 18 -6.19 -16.39 19.72
C ALA A 18 -5.10 -17.26 19.06
N SER A 19 -5.42 -18.50 18.63
CA SER A 19 -4.42 -19.46 18.16
C SER A 19 -4.11 -19.39 16.66
N SER A 20 -4.96 -18.81 15.82
CA SER A 20 -4.67 -18.68 14.37
C SER A 20 -3.75 -17.50 14.07
N ALA A 21 -3.91 -16.38 14.78
CA ALA A 21 -3.16 -15.13 14.54
C ALA A 21 -1.62 -15.25 14.71
N LYS A 22 -1.12 -16.31 15.35
CA LYS A 22 0.32 -16.55 15.53
C LYS A 22 1.02 -17.26 14.38
N LYS A 23 0.29 -17.78 13.38
CA LYS A 23 0.87 -18.65 12.35
C LYS A 23 1.55 -17.90 11.18
N ASP A 24 1.14 -16.67 10.91
CA ASP A 24 1.56 -15.89 9.73
C ASP A 24 2.42 -14.67 10.13
N LEU A 25 3.34 -14.86 11.07
CA LEU A 25 4.30 -13.83 11.49
C LEU A 25 5.57 -13.89 10.65
N PHE A 26 5.78 -12.92 9.76
CA PHE A 26 6.98 -12.78 8.94
C PHE A 26 8.18 -12.17 9.70
N VAL A 27 8.09 -12.06 11.03
CA VAL A 27 9.12 -11.45 11.90
C VAL A 27 9.48 -12.37 13.07
N ASN A 28 10.78 -12.64 13.23
CA ASN A 28 11.31 -13.52 14.27
C ASN A 28 10.90 -13.06 15.68
N PRO A 29 10.52 -13.99 16.60
CA PRO A 29 10.21 -13.69 18.00
C PRO A 29 11.28 -12.86 18.71
N LEU A 30 10.89 -12.08 19.71
CA LEU A 30 11.82 -11.28 20.53
C LEU A 30 12.84 -12.13 21.31
N SER A 31 12.54 -13.42 21.57
CA SER A 31 13.48 -14.39 22.14
C SER A 31 14.61 -14.76 21.19
N ASP A 32 14.36 -14.66 19.88
CA ASP A 32 15.21 -15.18 18.82
C ASP A 32 15.97 -14.05 18.12
N THR A 33 15.55 -12.80 18.36
CA THR A 33 16.34 -11.61 18.03
C THR A 33 17.50 -11.47 18.99
N HIS A 34 18.65 -12.07 18.64
CA HIS A 34 19.93 -11.41 18.91
C HIS A 34 19.87 -10.05 18.23
N ALA A 35 19.49 -9.01 18.98
CA ALA A 35 19.25 -7.70 18.42
C ALA A 35 20.55 -7.18 17.79
N ALA A 36 20.56 -7.12 16.46
CA ALA A 36 21.51 -6.29 15.73
C ALA A 36 21.18 -4.84 16.13
N LEU A 37 21.85 -4.38 17.19
CA LEU A 37 21.89 -2.98 17.59
C LEU A 37 22.58 -2.15 16.49
N ALA A 38 23.50 -2.77 15.75
CA ALA A 38 24.01 -2.24 14.49
C ALA A 38 22.90 -2.16 13.43
N PHE A 39 22.92 -1.08 12.66
CA PHE A 39 22.21 -0.96 11.39
C PHE A 39 23.23 -1.09 10.26
N THR A 40 22.78 -1.55 9.09
CA THR A 40 23.55 -1.54 7.85
C THR A 40 22.62 -1.02 6.77
N CYS A 41 23.06 0.00 6.03
CA CYS A 41 22.24 0.58 4.99
C CYS A 41 21.95 -0.46 3.91
N ALA A 42 20.67 -0.72 3.66
CA ALA A 42 20.14 -1.50 2.57
C ALA A 42 19.23 -0.60 1.73
N HIS A 43 19.28 -0.74 0.41
CA HIS A 43 18.37 -0.04 -0.48
C HIS A 43 17.24 -0.97 -0.90
N GLN A 44 16.01 -0.47 -0.95
CA GLN A 44 14.86 -1.27 -1.33
C GLN A 44 14.98 -1.72 -2.78
N ILE A 45 14.98 -3.05 -2.96
CA ILE A 45 14.87 -3.67 -4.27
C ILE A 45 13.38 -3.89 -4.60
N ILE A 46 12.95 -3.42 -5.77
CA ILE A 46 11.65 -3.76 -6.34
C ILE A 46 11.92 -4.50 -7.65
N PRO A 47 11.57 -5.80 -7.78
CA PRO A 47 11.76 -6.53 -9.03
C PRO A 47 11.08 -5.83 -10.21
N GLU A 48 11.70 -5.91 -11.39
CA GLU A 48 11.12 -5.36 -12.61
C GLU A 48 9.82 -6.08 -12.98
N ALA A 49 8.84 -5.31 -13.44
CA ALA A 49 7.56 -5.83 -13.88
C ALA A 49 7.59 -6.12 -15.39
N SER A 50 6.69 -6.98 -15.87
CA SER A 50 6.56 -7.25 -17.30
C SER A 50 6.03 -6.02 -18.04
N ALA A 51 6.47 -5.81 -19.29
CA ALA A 51 6.03 -4.70 -20.12
C ALA A 51 4.48 -4.61 -20.21
N ASP A 52 3.82 -5.76 -20.39
CA ASP A 52 2.36 -5.91 -20.35
C ASP A 52 1.72 -5.23 -19.11
N THR A 53 2.27 -5.49 -17.91
CA THR A 53 1.74 -4.92 -16.66
C THR A 53 2.16 -3.47 -16.41
N ASP A 54 3.33 -3.07 -16.92
CA ASP A 54 3.86 -1.71 -16.80
C ASP A 54 3.06 -0.70 -17.67
N VAL A 55 2.48 -1.13 -18.80
CA VAL A 55 1.50 -0.33 -19.56
C VAL A 55 0.29 0.03 -18.70
N LEU A 56 -0.31 -0.95 -18.01
CA LEU A 56 -1.44 -0.73 -17.10
C LEU A 56 -1.06 0.22 -15.95
N PHE A 57 0.11 0.01 -15.34
CA PHE A 57 0.61 0.85 -14.25
C PHE A 57 0.87 2.30 -14.69
N LYS A 58 1.55 2.52 -15.82
CA LYS A 58 1.85 3.86 -16.35
C LYS A 58 0.58 4.63 -16.68
N TYR A 59 -0.40 3.97 -17.31
CA TYR A 59 -1.69 4.61 -17.60
C TYR A 59 -2.49 4.90 -16.32
N ALA A 60 -2.51 3.99 -15.34
CA ALA A 60 -3.11 4.23 -14.03
C ALA A 60 -2.43 5.39 -13.26
N ARG A 61 -1.09 5.50 -13.31
CA ARG A 61 -0.35 6.65 -12.77
C ARG A 61 -0.78 7.96 -13.42
N TRP A 62 -0.94 7.98 -14.74
CA TRP A 62 -1.37 9.16 -15.49
C TRP A 62 -2.82 9.56 -15.16
N LEU A 63 -3.74 8.59 -15.07
CA LEU A 63 -5.11 8.84 -14.61
C LEU A 63 -5.11 9.43 -13.19
N GLN A 64 -4.37 8.82 -12.26
CA GLN A 64 -4.28 9.29 -10.88
C GLN A 64 -3.69 10.71 -10.77
N LYS A 65 -2.62 11.01 -11.54
CA LYS A 65 -2.04 12.38 -11.68
C LYS A 65 -3.11 13.39 -12.11
N ASN A 66 -3.90 13.04 -13.12
CA ASN A 66 -4.93 13.91 -13.68
C ASN A 66 -6.21 13.99 -12.81
N ASN A 67 -6.32 13.17 -11.76
CA ASN A 67 -7.45 13.16 -10.82
C ASN A 67 -7.16 13.80 -9.44
N LEU A 68 -5.90 14.16 -9.12
CA LEU A 68 -5.50 14.61 -7.76
C LEU A 68 -6.42 15.70 -7.16
N LEU A 69 -6.79 16.70 -7.96
CA LEU A 69 -7.64 17.82 -7.53
C LEU A 69 -9.13 17.62 -7.88
N LYS A 70 -9.45 16.79 -8.87
CA LYS A 70 -10.83 16.54 -9.33
C LYS A 70 -11.56 15.54 -8.45
N GLN A 71 -10.83 14.52 -7.97
CA GLN A 71 -11.35 13.44 -7.12
C GLN A 71 -12.59 12.72 -7.70
N ASP A 72 -12.64 12.61 -9.04
CA ASP A 72 -13.70 11.93 -9.76
C ASP A 72 -13.67 10.43 -9.44
N LYS A 73 -14.77 9.93 -8.88
CA LYS A 73 -14.90 8.52 -8.45
C LYS A 73 -14.94 7.53 -9.60
N SER A 74 -15.31 7.95 -10.82
CA SER A 74 -15.22 7.11 -12.01
C SER A 74 -13.75 6.89 -12.43
N VAL A 75 -12.91 7.93 -12.32
CA VAL A 75 -11.48 7.86 -12.60
C VAL A 75 -10.73 7.11 -11.50
N ASP A 76 -11.11 7.28 -10.23
CA ASP A 76 -10.59 6.46 -9.12
C ASP A 76 -10.91 4.97 -9.35
N ALA A 77 -12.13 4.61 -9.74
CA ALA A 77 -12.51 3.23 -10.03
C ALA A 77 -11.75 2.63 -11.24
N GLN A 78 -11.53 3.41 -12.30
CA GLN A 78 -10.69 2.99 -13.44
C GLN A 78 -9.23 2.79 -13.02
N THR A 79 -8.71 3.67 -12.16
CA THR A 79 -7.35 3.60 -11.63
C THR A 79 -7.17 2.37 -10.72
N GLU A 80 -8.13 2.12 -9.82
CA GLU A 80 -8.17 0.95 -8.94
C GLU A 80 -8.14 -0.35 -9.75
N ARG A 81 -9.04 -0.48 -10.74
CA ARG A 81 -9.11 -1.63 -11.67
C ARG A 81 -7.75 -1.92 -12.30
N LEU A 82 -7.11 -0.92 -12.88
CA LEU A 82 -5.84 -1.08 -13.59
C LEU A 82 -4.69 -1.44 -12.64
N TYR A 83 -4.60 -0.78 -11.48
CA TYR A 83 -3.61 -1.14 -10.47
C TYR A 83 -3.84 -2.55 -9.91
N ARG A 84 -5.09 -2.97 -9.68
CA ARG A 84 -5.43 -4.32 -9.22
C ARG A 84 -4.98 -5.38 -10.23
N ILE A 85 -5.37 -5.25 -11.50
CA ILE A 85 -4.98 -6.21 -12.55
C ILE A 85 -3.45 -6.27 -12.71
N ALA A 86 -2.75 -5.13 -12.63
CA ALA A 86 -1.29 -5.11 -12.67
C ALA A 86 -0.66 -5.74 -11.41
N ALA A 87 -1.18 -5.46 -10.22
CA ALA A 87 -0.69 -5.98 -8.95
C ALA A 87 -0.80 -7.51 -8.87
N GLU A 88 -1.96 -8.08 -9.20
CA GLU A 88 -2.17 -9.54 -9.24
C GLU A 88 -1.25 -10.25 -10.25
N ASN A 89 -0.82 -9.53 -11.28
CA ASN A 89 0.16 -9.99 -12.28
C ASN A 89 1.62 -9.64 -11.92
N GLY A 90 1.91 -9.29 -10.66
CA GLY A 90 3.26 -9.12 -10.13
C GLY A 90 3.84 -7.71 -10.22
N HIS A 91 3.04 -6.69 -10.60
CA HIS A 91 3.52 -5.32 -10.68
C HIS A 91 3.58 -4.67 -9.28
N TYR A 92 4.67 -4.87 -8.55
CA TYR A 92 4.80 -4.46 -7.15
C TYR A 92 4.57 -2.96 -6.90
N LYS A 93 4.99 -2.06 -7.80
CA LYS A 93 4.68 -0.61 -7.67
C LYS A 93 3.18 -0.31 -7.80
N ALA A 94 2.42 -1.15 -8.50
CA ALA A 94 0.96 -1.03 -8.60
C ALA A 94 0.30 -1.54 -7.31
N SER A 95 0.77 -2.68 -6.79
CA SER A 95 0.36 -3.22 -5.47
C SER A 95 0.56 -2.20 -4.34
N ILE A 96 1.72 -1.52 -4.32
CA ILE A 96 2.04 -0.47 -3.33
C ILE A 96 1.10 0.74 -3.50
N ASN A 97 0.86 1.21 -4.73
CA ASN A 97 -0.04 2.34 -4.98
C ASN A 97 -1.51 2.02 -4.64
N LEU A 98 -1.94 0.79 -4.91
CA LEU A 98 -3.28 0.30 -4.61
C LEU A 98 -3.53 0.26 -3.09
N GLN A 99 -2.60 -0.34 -2.34
CA GLN A 99 -2.66 -0.41 -0.88
C GLN A 99 -2.54 0.99 -0.22
N ASN A 100 -1.69 1.87 -0.74
CA ASN A 100 -1.60 3.26 -0.27
C ASN A 100 -2.88 4.07 -0.57
N GLY A 101 -3.54 3.83 -1.71
CA GLY A 101 -4.83 4.42 -2.01
C GLY A 101 -5.95 3.90 -1.11
N ALA A 102 -5.95 2.61 -0.76
CA ALA A 102 -6.86 2.03 0.23
C ALA A 102 -6.68 2.65 1.62
N LEU A 103 -5.43 2.79 2.09
CA LEU A 103 -5.08 3.44 3.35
C LEU A 103 -5.47 4.94 3.44
N ARG A 104 -5.79 5.56 2.30
CA ARG A 104 -6.28 6.95 2.17
C ARG A 104 -7.78 7.03 1.87
N GLY A 105 -8.48 5.90 1.71
CA GLY A 105 -9.89 5.86 1.29
C GLY A 105 -10.13 6.27 -0.17
N GLN A 106 -9.09 6.29 -1.02
CA GLN A 106 -9.24 6.52 -2.46
C GLN A 106 -9.78 5.26 -3.17
N PHE A 107 -9.32 4.08 -2.76
CA PHE A 107 -9.66 2.79 -3.37
C PHE A 107 -10.33 1.84 -2.36
N SER A 108 -11.19 0.95 -2.83
CA SER A 108 -11.99 0.02 -2.03
C SER A 108 -11.43 -1.41 -2.07
N LEU A 109 -10.49 -1.67 -1.16
CA LEU A 109 -9.88 -2.99 -0.97
C LEU A 109 -10.41 -3.64 0.31
N SER A 110 -10.70 -4.94 0.26
CA SER A 110 -11.06 -5.69 1.45
C SER A 110 -9.86 -5.78 2.43
N SER A 111 -10.13 -6.21 3.66
CA SER A 111 -9.07 -6.45 4.64
C SER A 111 -8.12 -7.58 4.24
N HIS A 112 -8.66 -8.67 3.70
CA HIS A 112 -7.87 -9.83 3.28
C HIS A 112 -7.10 -9.53 1.97
N GLU A 113 -7.68 -8.78 1.04
CA GLU A 113 -7.00 -8.28 -0.16
C GLU A 113 -5.76 -7.45 0.21
N GLN A 114 -5.89 -6.49 1.13
CA GLN A 114 -4.76 -5.68 1.62
C GLN A 114 -3.65 -6.56 2.25
N PHE A 115 -4.01 -7.48 3.14
CA PHE A 115 -3.01 -8.31 3.80
C PHE A 115 -2.32 -9.29 2.82
N ARG A 116 -3.08 -9.92 1.90
CA ARG A 116 -2.55 -10.81 0.85
C ARG A 116 -1.58 -10.07 -0.08
N LEU A 117 -1.91 -8.85 -0.50
CA LEU A 117 -1.01 -8.03 -1.33
C LEU A 117 0.29 -7.65 -0.59
N SER A 118 0.23 -7.40 0.73
CA SER A 118 1.43 -7.22 1.56
C SER A 118 2.24 -8.50 1.72
N GLN A 119 1.60 -9.66 1.88
CA GLN A 119 2.28 -10.97 1.88
C GLN A 119 3.00 -11.26 0.55
N GLN A 120 2.37 -10.93 -0.59
CA GLN A 120 3.00 -11.06 -1.92
C GLN A 120 4.24 -10.16 -2.05
N LEU A 121 4.19 -8.92 -1.54
CA LEU A 121 5.36 -8.04 -1.49
C LEU A 121 6.49 -8.64 -0.64
N ILE A 122 6.18 -9.17 0.55
CA ILE A 122 7.16 -9.84 1.43
C ILE A 122 7.76 -11.07 0.74
N ALA A 123 6.95 -11.92 0.12
CA ALA A 123 7.40 -13.11 -0.60
C ALA A 123 8.29 -12.78 -1.82
N ALA A 124 8.10 -11.61 -2.42
CA ALA A 124 8.93 -11.08 -3.51
C ALA A 124 10.20 -10.35 -3.05
N GLY A 125 10.48 -10.29 -1.74
CA GLY A 125 11.61 -9.54 -1.17
C GLY A 125 11.43 -8.02 -1.17
N VAL A 126 10.22 -7.51 -1.43
CA VAL A 126 9.94 -6.08 -1.46
C VAL A 126 9.65 -5.56 -0.06
N ALA A 127 10.62 -4.87 0.52
CA ALA A 127 10.58 -4.38 1.90
C ALA A 127 9.33 -3.56 2.29
N THR A 128 8.69 -2.87 1.33
CA THR A 128 7.40 -2.18 1.54
C THR A 128 6.29 -3.10 2.07
N GLY A 129 6.30 -4.41 1.79
CA GLY A 129 5.31 -5.34 2.34
C GLY A 129 5.36 -5.44 3.87
N TYR A 130 6.57 -5.42 4.45
CA TYR A 130 6.75 -5.33 5.91
C TYR A 130 6.28 -3.98 6.45
N TYR A 131 6.58 -2.88 5.76
CA TYR A 131 6.18 -1.52 6.15
C TYR A 131 4.65 -1.33 6.15
N LEU A 132 3.96 -1.80 5.11
CA LEU A 132 2.50 -1.78 5.03
C LEU A 132 1.88 -2.64 6.14
N THR A 133 2.43 -3.83 6.40
CA THR A 133 2.00 -4.68 7.52
C THR A 133 2.20 -3.99 8.88
N ALA A 134 3.28 -3.22 9.07
CA ALA A 134 3.48 -2.41 10.27
C ALA A 134 2.38 -1.34 10.44
N ILE A 135 2.02 -0.62 9.37
CA ILE A 135 0.91 0.35 9.39
C ILE A 135 -0.43 -0.34 9.71
N TYR A 136 -0.67 -1.53 9.17
CA TYR A 136 -1.89 -2.30 9.44
C TYR A 136 -2.01 -2.68 10.93
N LEU A 137 -0.90 -3.12 11.54
CA LEU A 137 -0.80 -3.41 12.97
C LEU A 137 -0.89 -2.16 13.86
N GLU A 138 -0.33 -1.03 13.42
CA GLU A 138 -0.39 0.24 14.17
C GLU A 138 -1.81 0.82 14.20
N ARG A 139 -2.60 0.58 13.15
CA ARG A 139 -3.98 1.09 12.99
C ARG A 139 -5.08 0.08 13.35
N GLY A 140 -4.77 -1.22 13.44
CA GLY A 140 -5.79 -2.27 13.62
C GLY A 140 -6.69 -2.45 12.39
N VAL A 141 -6.10 -2.46 11.19
CA VAL A 141 -6.81 -2.60 9.91
C VAL A 141 -6.28 -3.81 9.11
N ALA A 142 -6.80 -4.03 7.90
CA ALA A 142 -6.46 -5.18 7.05
C ALA A 142 -6.64 -6.55 7.75
N GLY A 143 -7.64 -6.65 8.64
CA GLY A 143 -7.95 -7.87 9.41
C GLY A 143 -7.01 -8.13 10.58
N LEU A 144 -6.02 -7.26 10.82
CA LEU A 144 -5.11 -7.35 11.95
C LEU A 144 -5.65 -6.58 13.15
N GLN A 145 -5.47 -7.12 14.35
CA GLN A 145 -5.72 -6.37 15.59
C GLN A 145 -4.59 -5.35 15.81
N GLN A 146 -4.91 -4.27 16.53
CA GLN A 146 -3.91 -3.25 16.84
C GLN A 146 -2.85 -3.81 17.81
N ASP A 147 -1.60 -3.87 17.35
CA ASP A 147 -0.43 -4.28 18.15
C ASP A 147 0.77 -3.39 17.79
N PRO A 148 0.96 -2.27 18.49
CA PRO A 148 2.08 -1.36 18.26
C PRO A 148 3.45 -1.99 18.52
N ALA A 149 3.55 -2.98 19.42
CA ALA A 149 4.82 -3.64 19.73
C ALA A 149 5.24 -4.58 18.60
N LEU A 150 4.29 -5.28 17.99
CA LEU A 150 4.52 -6.05 16.77
C LEU A 150 4.78 -5.12 15.57
N ALA A 151 4.05 -4.01 15.44
CA ALA A 151 4.27 -3.01 14.39
C ALA A 151 5.72 -2.51 14.38
N LEU A 152 6.29 -2.17 15.55
CA LEU A 152 7.70 -1.76 15.66
C LEU A 152 8.69 -2.83 15.17
N ARG A 153 8.39 -4.12 15.35
CA ARG A 153 9.22 -5.22 14.82
C ARG A 153 9.12 -5.32 13.30
N TYR A 154 7.93 -5.09 12.73
CA TYR A 154 7.75 -5.00 11.27
C TYR A 154 8.41 -3.75 10.69
N TYR A 155 8.35 -2.59 11.35
CA TYR A 155 9.09 -1.38 10.94
C TYR A 155 10.61 -1.62 10.97
N ARG A 156 11.15 -2.23 12.04
CA ARG A 156 12.58 -2.57 12.11
C ARG A 156 12.98 -3.52 10.98
N LYS A 157 12.22 -4.60 10.74
CA LYS A 157 12.46 -5.55 9.65
C LYS A 157 12.39 -4.87 8.28
N ALA A 158 11.40 -4.00 8.05
CA ALA A 158 11.28 -3.25 6.80
C ALA A 158 12.50 -2.32 6.58
N ALA A 159 13.02 -1.69 7.64
CA ALA A 159 14.20 -0.83 7.56
C ALA A 159 15.48 -1.61 7.24
N ASP A 160 15.65 -2.79 7.85
CA ASP A 160 16.77 -3.71 7.60
C ASP A 160 16.73 -4.34 6.19
N GLU A 161 15.53 -4.57 5.64
CA GLU A 161 15.33 -4.99 4.24
C GLU A 161 15.36 -3.80 3.24
N GLY A 162 15.60 -2.58 3.73
CA GLY A 162 15.92 -1.43 2.90
C GLY A 162 14.79 -0.44 2.61
N ASN A 163 13.59 -0.62 3.16
CA ASN A 163 12.46 0.30 2.90
C ASN A 163 12.77 1.71 3.45
N PRO A 164 12.78 2.77 2.61
CA PRO A 164 13.20 4.10 3.05
C PRO A 164 12.25 4.73 4.06
N GLN A 165 10.92 4.53 3.93
CA GLN A 165 9.96 5.06 4.91
C GLN A 165 10.11 4.40 6.28
N ALA A 166 10.44 3.10 6.32
CA ALA A 166 10.73 2.38 7.55
C ALA A 166 12.06 2.81 8.18
N GLN A 167 13.09 3.05 7.36
CA GLN A 167 14.37 3.62 7.83
C GLN A 167 14.15 5.01 8.43
N ALA A 168 13.39 5.87 7.77
CA ALA A 168 12.99 7.18 8.29
C ALA A 168 12.21 7.06 9.62
N TYR A 169 11.19 6.18 9.67
CA TYR A 169 10.38 5.94 10.87
C TYR A 169 11.23 5.45 12.06
N VAL A 170 12.06 4.43 11.87
CA VAL A 170 12.89 3.88 12.95
C VAL A 170 13.99 4.87 13.35
N GLY A 171 14.56 5.60 12.38
CA GLY A 171 15.49 6.70 12.62
C GLY A 171 14.90 7.76 13.54
N ASP A 172 13.71 8.29 13.23
CA ASP A 172 12.95 9.21 14.08
C ASP A 172 12.73 8.67 15.51
N LYS A 173 12.36 7.38 15.67
CA LYS A 173 12.18 6.78 17.01
C LYS A 173 13.47 6.60 17.80
N LEU A 174 14.63 6.62 17.14
CA LEU A 174 15.96 6.51 17.75
C LEU A 174 16.70 7.85 17.86
N ALA A 175 16.21 8.89 17.19
CA ALA A 175 16.79 10.24 17.15
C ALA A 175 16.80 11.02 18.49
N PRO A 176 15.98 10.71 19.52
CA PRO A 176 16.19 11.26 20.85
C PRO A 176 17.64 11.02 21.33
N VAL A 177 18.29 12.09 21.79
CA VAL A 177 19.74 12.16 22.07
C VAL A 177 20.22 11.08 23.05
N ASP A 178 19.32 10.57 23.89
CA ASP A 178 19.54 9.57 24.93
C ASP A 178 19.41 8.10 24.46
N ARG A 179 19.00 7.84 23.20
CA ARG A 179 18.74 6.48 22.69
C ARG A 179 19.88 5.90 21.86
N ALA A 180 19.96 6.29 20.59
CA ALA A 180 20.89 5.72 19.62
C ALA A 180 21.17 6.69 18.45
N PRO A 181 21.65 7.91 18.72
CA PRO A 181 21.69 8.99 17.73
C PRO A 181 22.56 8.68 16.49
N ASP A 182 23.63 7.89 16.62
CA ASP A 182 24.45 7.50 15.47
C ASP A 182 23.74 6.50 14.54
N ILE A 183 22.96 5.57 15.10
CA ILE A 183 22.14 4.63 14.33
C ILE A 183 20.97 5.38 13.68
N ALA A 184 20.36 6.34 14.39
CA ALA A 184 19.34 7.21 13.84
C ALA A 184 19.87 7.99 12.62
N ARG A 185 21.04 8.63 12.73
CA ARG A 185 21.72 9.32 11.62
C ARG A 185 21.99 8.39 10.43
N GLN A 186 22.44 7.16 10.67
CA GLN A 186 22.69 6.19 9.59
C GLN A 186 21.39 5.79 8.87
N MET A 187 20.31 5.55 9.60
CA MET A 187 18.99 5.24 9.03
C MET A 187 18.42 6.41 8.23
N LEU A 188 18.48 7.63 8.78
CA LEU A 188 18.00 8.83 8.10
C LEU A 188 18.81 9.11 6.83
N ARG A 189 20.14 8.91 6.83
CA ARG A 189 20.98 9.04 5.63
C ARG A 189 20.62 7.99 4.57
N CYS A 190 20.46 6.73 4.96
CA CYS A 190 20.07 5.65 4.04
C CYS A 190 18.68 5.87 3.42
N ALA A 191 17.73 6.46 4.16
CA ALA A 191 16.43 6.86 3.65
C ALA A 191 16.54 8.06 2.69
N ALA A 192 17.35 9.07 3.03
CA ALA A 192 17.61 10.26 2.21
C ALA A 192 18.26 9.91 0.87
N GLU A 193 19.24 9.00 0.86
CA GLU A 193 19.92 8.48 -0.33
C GLU A 193 18.96 7.72 -1.28
N GLN A 194 17.83 7.26 -0.76
CA GLN A 194 16.73 6.64 -1.52
C GLN A 194 15.60 7.63 -1.88
N GLY A 195 15.74 8.91 -1.56
CA GLY A 195 14.77 9.96 -1.89
C GLY A 195 13.68 10.20 -0.84
N ASP A 196 13.86 9.80 0.42
CA ASP A 196 12.99 10.26 1.51
C ASP A 196 13.39 11.67 1.96
N GLY A 197 12.69 12.68 1.42
CA GLY A 197 12.97 14.09 1.69
C GLY A 197 12.74 14.51 3.15
N LYS A 198 11.85 13.83 3.88
CA LYS A 198 11.63 14.10 5.31
C LYS A 198 12.83 13.64 6.13
N ALA A 199 13.32 12.42 5.86
CA ALA A 199 14.52 11.91 6.51
C ALA A 199 15.77 12.77 6.20
N ALA A 200 15.88 13.25 4.96
CA ALA A 200 16.95 14.14 4.53
C ALA A 200 16.93 15.50 5.27
N GLY A 201 15.75 16.12 5.39
CA GLY A 201 15.58 17.36 6.16
C GLY A 201 15.85 17.18 7.65
N GLU A 202 15.40 16.08 8.25
CA GLU A 202 15.67 15.72 9.65
C GLU A 202 17.16 15.50 9.92
N LEU A 203 17.85 14.79 9.01
CA LEU A 203 19.29 14.62 9.06
C LEU A 203 20.03 15.96 8.94
N GLY A 204 19.62 16.84 8.02
CA GLY A 204 20.20 18.17 7.87
C GLY A 204 20.04 19.05 9.12
N ILE A 205 18.88 18.96 9.78
CA ILE A 205 18.63 19.65 11.06
C ILE A 205 19.52 19.09 12.17
N ASP A 206 19.62 17.76 12.34
CA ASP A 206 20.53 17.15 13.34
C ASP A 206 21.99 17.56 13.10
N MET A 207 22.48 17.46 11.86
CA MET A 207 23.84 17.85 11.50
C MET A 207 24.11 19.34 11.78
N LYS A 208 23.16 20.23 11.46
CA LYS A 208 23.25 21.66 11.78
C LYS A 208 23.34 21.90 13.29
N ILE A 209 22.47 21.28 14.09
CA ILE A 209 22.45 21.42 15.55
C ILE A 209 23.78 20.95 16.16
N ASN A 210 24.34 19.86 15.65
CA ASN A 210 25.67 19.35 16.02
C ASN A 210 26.84 20.14 15.39
N LYS A 211 26.59 21.28 14.74
CA LYS A 211 27.57 22.17 14.06
C LYS A 211 28.38 21.48 12.94
N ARG A 212 27.88 20.37 12.42
CA ARG A 212 28.40 19.63 11.27
C ARG A 212 27.85 20.22 9.97
N TYR A 213 28.19 21.48 9.71
CA TYR A 213 27.53 22.26 8.66
C TYR A 213 27.70 21.68 7.25
N GLN A 214 28.83 21.04 6.93
CA GLN A 214 29.02 20.38 5.62
C GLN A 214 28.12 19.14 5.46
N ASP A 215 28.04 18.27 6.48
CA ASP A 215 27.08 17.16 6.48
C ASP A 215 25.62 17.65 6.39
N ALA A 216 25.32 18.81 6.98
CA ALA A 216 23.99 19.43 6.88
C ALA A 216 23.69 19.88 5.44
N LEU A 217 24.66 20.47 4.72
CA LEU A 217 24.49 20.82 3.31
C LEU A 217 24.22 19.57 2.44
N GLU A 218 24.98 18.49 2.63
CA GLU A 218 24.77 17.22 1.91
C GLU A 218 23.36 16.67 2.15
N ALA A 219 22.94 16.61 3.42
CA ALA A 219 21.63 16.09 3.82
C ALA A 219 20.49 16.95 3.26
N PHE A 220 20.59 18.29 3.35
CA PHE A 220 19.60 19.16 2.73
C PHE A 220 19.62 19.05 1.20
N GLN A 221 20.76 18.83 0.56
CA GLN A 221 20.83 18.66 -0.91
C GLN A 221 20.09 17.38 -1.36
N LEU A 222 20.23 16.28 -0.62
CA LEU A 222 19.40 15.08 -0.80
C LEU A 222 17.90 15.40 -0.59
N GLY A 223 17.58 16.24 0.39
CA GLY A 223 16.22 16.72 0.64
C GLY A 223 15.65 17.50 -0.54
N VAL A 224 16.41 18.43 -1.13
CA VAL A 224 15.99 19.14 -2.35
C VAL A 224 15.81 18.20 -3.53
N ALA A 225 16.70 17.21 -3.70
CA ALA A 225 16.56 16.19 -4.75
C ALA A 225 15.26 15.39 -4.60
N ALA A 226 14.89 15.06 -3.36
CA ALA A 226 13.64 14.42 -2.98
C ALA A 226 12.40 15.34 -2.98
N GLY A 227 12.59 16.66 -3.19
CA GLY A 227 11.51 17.64 -3.23
C GLY A 227 11.06 18.21 -1.87
N ASP A 228 11.85 18.03 -0.80
CA ASP A 228 11.57 18.67 0.49
C ASP A 228 11.83 20.19 0.43
N THR A 229 10.73 20.94 0.47
CA THR A 229 10.70 22.40 0.56
C THR A 229 11.48 22.93 1.77
N THR A 230 11.53 22.20 2.88
CA THR A 230 12.20 22.63 4.12
C THR A 230 13.73 22.71 3.91
N SER A 231 14.28 21.68 3.28
CA SER A 231 15.68 21.60 2.88
C SER A 231 16.05 22.68 1.86
N ALA A 232 15.17 22.93 0.87
CA ALA A 232 15.38 23.99 -0.11
C ALA A 232 15.40 25.39 0.54
N LEU A 233 14.51 25.62 1.51
CA LEU A 233 14.45 26.86 2.29
C LEU A 233 15.69 27.04 3.18
N ALA A 234 16.13 25.97 3.84
CA ALA A 234 17.33 25.96 4.68
C ALA A 234 18.60 26.29 3.87
N LEU A 235 18.77 25.72 2.67
CA LEU A 235 19.88 26.05 1.78
C LEU A 235 19.75 27.47 1.22
N SER A 236 18.54 27.92 0.83
CA SER A 236 18.29 29.28 0.37
C SER A 236 18.79 30.32 1.40
N HIS A 237 18.36 30.20 2.64
CA HIS A 237 18.75 31.14 3.68
C HIS A 237 20.18 30.91 4.19
N GLY A 238 20.68 29.68 4.21
CA GLY A 238 22.08 29.40 4.53
C GLY A 238 23.06 30.12 3.58
N PHE A 239 22.74 30.17 2.28
CA PHE A 239 23.55 30.89 1.28
C PHE A 239 23.27 32.41 1.23
N ASP A 240 22.21 32.94 1.84
CA ASP A 240 22.08 34.39 2.07
C ASP A 240 23.19 34.93 3.02
N GLY A 241 23.86 34.02 3.75
CA GLY A 241 24.96 34.30 4.66
C GLY A 241 24.53 35.01 5.95
N PRO A 242 23.62 34.43 6.74
CA PRO A 242 23.11 35.06 7.95
C PRO A 242 24.19 35.09 9.05
N GLU A 243 23.99 35.97 10.04
CA GLU A 243 24.83 36.00 11.24
C GLU A 243 24.68 34.71 12.05
N SER A 244 25.68 34.36 12.86
CA SER A 244 25.64 33.17 13.73
C SER A 244 24.60 33.27 14.86
N SER A 245 23.96 34.41 15.02
CA SER A 245 22.80 34.66 15.88
C SER A 245 21.49 34.09 15.31
N ASP A 246 21.42 33.89 13.98
CA ASP A 246 20.31 33.20 13.33
C ASP A 246 20.52 31.68 13.39
N GLU A 247 20.29 31.09 14.57
CA GLU A 247 20.42 29.66 14.78
C GLU A 247 19.48 28.82 13.88
N LEU A 248 18.45 29.42 13.29
CA LEU A 248 17.51 28.74 12.40
C LEU A 248 18.16 28.45 11.03
N TYR A 249 18.85 29.43 10.44
CA TYR A 249 19.41 29.31 9.08
C TYR A 249 20.94 29.34 8.98
N TYR A 250 21.67 29.55 10.08
CA TYR A 250 23.13 29.56 10.05
C TYR A 250 23.73 28.19 9.69
N LEU A 251 24.30 28.11 8.48
CA LEU A 251 25.03 26.94 7.95
C LEU A 251 26.54 27.21 7.75
N ALA A 252 27.09 28.22 8.42
CA ALA A 252 28.50 28.64 8.31
C ALA A 252 29.01 28.83 6.85
N GLN A 253 28.13 29.22 5.93
CA GLN A 253 28.48 29.47 4.53
C GLN A 253 28.87 30.93 4.30
N GLN A 254 29.74 31.14 3.31
CA GLN A 254 29.91 32.48 2.75
C GLN A 254 28.66 32.87 1.96
N LYS A 255 28.33 34.16 1.98
CA LYS A 255 27.19 34.71 1.24
C LYS A 255 27.35 34.48 -0.26
N ASP A 256 26.41 33.75 -0.85
CA ASP A 256 26.30 33.49 -2.27
C ASP A 256 24.88 33.85 -2.75
N PRO A 257 24.68 35.08 -3.27
CA PRO A 257 23.37 35.54 -3.70
C PRO A 257 22.76 34.74 -4.85
N GLU A 258 23.56 34.08 -5.70
CA GLU A 258 23.03 33.30 -6.81
C GLU A 258 22.64 31.88 -6.36
N ARG A 259 23.44 31.20 -5.51
CA ARG A 259 22.99 29.95 -4.87
C ARG A 259 21.70 30.19 -4.08
N ALA A 260 21.66 31.23 -3.25
CA ALA A 260 20.45 31.61 -2.50
C ALA A 260 19.25 31.86 -3.44
N ARG A 261 19.45 32.63 -4.53
CA ARG A 261 18.40 32.86 -5.55
C ARG A 261 17.90 31.57 -6.19
N ARG A 262 18.78 30.63 -6.55
CA ARG A 262 18.39 29.37 -7.19
C ARG A 262 17.57 28.48 -6.23
N TYR A 263 18.04 28.27 -5.00
CA TYR A 263 17.27 27.55 -3.98
C TYR A 263 15.94 28.23 -3.66
N LYS A 264 15.87 29.56 -3.64
CA LYS A 264 14.61 30.31 -3.45
C LYS A 264 13.61 30.07 -4.58
N LEU A 265 14.07 30.00 -5.83
CA LEU A 265 13.22 29.67 -6.98
C LEU A 265 12.73 28.22 -6.91
N ILE A 266 13.61 27.28 -6.58
CA ILE A 266 13.25 25.86 -6.36
C ILE A 266 12.21 25.74 -5.24
N THR A 267 12.45 26.37 -4.09
CA THR A 267 11.52 26.40 -2.93
C THR A 267 10.14 26.88 -3.34
N LYS A 268 10.05 27.93 -4.18
CA LYS A 268 8.78 28.42 -4.72
C LYS A 268 8.08 27.38 -5.60
N ILE A 269 8.81 26.68 -6.48
CA ILE A 269 8.23 25.63 -7.35
C ILE A 269 7.74 24.45 -6.49
N LEU A 270 8.58 23.95 -5.57
CA LEU A 270 8.23 22.86 -4.65
C LEU A 270 7.01 23.21 -3.80
N SER A 271 6.92 24.45 -3.30
CA SER A 271 5.77 24.93 -2.51
C SER A 271 4.49 24.96 -3.35
N ASN A 272 4.54 25.61 -4.52
CA ASN A 272 3.40 25.77 -5.43
C ASN A 272 2.83 24.43 -5.91
N TYR A 273 3.68 23.43 -6.09
CA TYR A 273 3.31 22.10 -6.59
C TYR A 273 3.31 21.02 -5.51
N SER A 274 3.41 21.37 -4.23
CA SER A 274 3.50 20.42 -3.10
C SER A 274 2.44 19.31 -3.11
N TYR A 275 1.21 19.61 -3.53
CA TYR A 275 0.11 18.64 -3.72
C TYR A 275 0.36 17.55 -4.77
N ALA A 276 1.35 17.76 -5.65
CA ALA A 276 1.76 16.86 -6.73
C ALA A 276 3.04 16.06 -6.41
N SER A 277 3.66 16.28 -5.24
CA SER A 277 4.91 15.65 -4.81
C SER A 277 6.06 15.79 -5.83
N PRO A 278 6.52 17.03 -6.11
CA PRO A 278 7.62 17.29 -7.03
C PRO A 278 8.95 16.72 -6.53
N THR A 279 9.88 16.47 -7.46
CA THR A 279 11.26 16.04 -7.18
C THR A 279 12.24 16.83 -8.04
N VAL A 280 13.52 16.86 -7.63
CA VAL A 280 14.59 17.60 -8.34
C VAL A 280 15.87 16.75 -8.45
N PRO A 281 15.81 15.55 -9.07
CA PRO A 281 16.97 14.66 -9.15
C PRO A 281 18.21 15.31 -9.80
N GLU A 282 17.99 16.30 -10.66
CA GLU A 282 19.03 17.12 -11.30
C GLU A 282 19.60 18.25 -10.42
N ILE A 283 19.32 18.31 -9.12
CA ILE A 283 19.72 19.46 -8.28
C ILE A 283 21.24 19.77 -8.32
N ASN A 284 22.09 18.74 -8.44
CA ASN A 284 23.53 18.93 -8.57
C ASN A 284 23.97 19.48 -9.95
N ASP A 285 23.13 19.34 -10.98
CA ASP A 285 23.31 19.98 -12.29
C ASP A 285 22.86 21.45 -12.27
N ILE A 286 22.12 21.88 -11.23
CA ILE A 286 21.55 23.24 -11.11
C ILE A 286 22.28 24.08 -10.05
N VAL A 287 22.47 23.53 -8.85
CA VAL A 287 23.09 24.19 -7.69
C VAL A 287 24.05 23.23 -6.99
N PRO A 288 25.19 22.87 -7.62
CA PRO A 288 26.20 22.06 -6.94
C PRO A 288 26.73 22.78 -5.69
N LEU A 289 26.97 22.00 -4.63
CA LEU A 289 27.48 22.51 -3.36
C LEU A 289 28.90 23.10 -3.52
N PRO A 290 29.29 24.09 -2.69
CA PRO A 290 30.66 24.59 -2.66
C PRO A 290 31.68 23.46 -2.44
N PRO A 291 32.87 23.51 -3.05
CA PRO A 291 33.45 24.63 -3.79
C PRO A 291 33.10 24.67 -5.29
N ALA A 292 32.28 23.75 -5.82
CA ALA A 292 32.03 23.64 -7.25
C ALA A 292 31.36 24.91 -7.82
N PRO A 293 31.81 25.46 -8.97
CA PRO A 293 31.20 26.65 -9.56
C PRO A 293 29.77 26.37 -10.05
N LEU A 294 28.94 27.42 -10.12
CA LEU A 294 27.59 27.28 -10.64
C LEU A 294 27.58 27.12 -12.16
N PRO A 295 26.85 26.12 -12.71
CA PRO A 295 26.65 25.99 -14.14
C PRO A 295 25.63 27.01 -14.67
N GLU A 296 25.54 27.14 -15.99
CA GLU A 296 24.42 27.84 -16.65
C GLU A 296 23.09 27.14 -16.32
N TRP A 297 22.04 27.92 -16.04
CA TRP A 297 20.72 27.41 -15.74
C TRP A 297 19.63 28.37 -16.24
N ASP A 298 18.63 27.83 -16.95
CA ASP A 298 17.53 28.58 -17.56
C ASP A 298 16.40 28.93 -16.58
N GLY A 299 16.47 28.45 -15.33
CA GLY A 299 15.47 28.67 -14.30
C GLY A 299 14.35 27.61 -14.23
N LYS A 300 14.45 26.51 -15.01
CA LYS A 300 13.44 25.45 -15.06
C LYS A 300 13.88 24.16 -14.35
N LEU A 301 12.91 23.31 -14.03
CA LEU A 301 13.12 21.96 -13.51
C LEU A 301 12.53 20.94 -14.49
N LYS A 302 13.22 19.82 -14.72
CA LYS A 302 12.78 18.74 -15.61
C LYS A 302 11.40 18.22 -15.20
N TRP A 303 11.21 18.05 -13.88
CA TRP A 303 9.91 17.66 -13.31
C TRP A 303 8.78 18.62 -13.70
N LEU A 304 9.04 19.93 -13.75
CA LEU A 304 8.01 20.92 -14.07
C LEU A 304 7.64 20.88 -15.57
N GLU A 305 8.64 20.74 -16.45
CA GLU A 305 8.40 20.59 -17.88
C GLU A 305 7.63 19.30 -18.20
N GLU A 306 7.98 18.17 -17.57
CA GLU A 306 7.24 16.91 -17.65
C GLU A 306 5.83 17.01 -17.03
N TRP A 307 5.70 17.77 -15.93
CA TRP A 307 4.42 18.01 -15.27
C TRP A 307 3.45 18.73 -16.21
N GLU A 308 3.88 19.84 -16.79
CA GLU A 308 3.11 20.72 -17.68
C GLU A 308 2.84 20.08 -19.05
N ALA A 309 3.81 19.35 -19.62
CA ALA A 309 3.62 18.64 -20.89
C ALA A 309 2.55 17.53 -20.79
N ASN A 310 2.46 16.86 -19.63
CA ASN A 310 1.40 15.91 -19.26
C ASN A 310 1.05 14.84 -20.32
N ILE A 311 2.05 14.43 -21.12
CA ILE A 311 1.87 13.56 -22.28
C ILE A 311 1.25 12.22 -21.83
N PRO A 312 0.11 11.81 -22.41
CA PRO A 312 -0.53 10.55 -22.03
C PRO A 312 0.33 9.35 -22.48
N PRO A 313 0.62 8.37 -21.59
CA PRO A 313 1.20 7.11 -22.02
C PRO A 313 0.18 6.31 -22.85
N PRO A 314 0.63 5.29 -23.60
CA PRO A 314 -0.27 4.41 -24.35
C PRO A 314 -1.37 3.84 -23.45
N ALA A 315 -2.63 3.97 -23.90
CA ALA A 315 -3.75 3.37 -23.20
C ALA A 315 -3.68 1.84 -23.31
N PRO A 316 -3.89 1.10 -22.21
CA PRO A 316 -3.91 -0.37 -22.25
C PRO A 316 -5.08 -0.83 -23.12
N ASP A 317 -4.79 -1.70 -24.10
CA ASP A 317 -5.83 -2.25 -24.96
C ASP A 317 -6.73 -3.25 -24.20
N ALA A 318 -7.94 -3.44 -24.71
CA ALA A 318 -8.94 -4.27 -24.04
C ALA A 318 -8.54 -5.76 -23.99
N ALA A 319 -7.82 -6.25 -25.01
CA ALA A 319 -7.39 -7.65 -25.10
C ALA A 319 -6.24 -7.96 -24.12
N LEU A 320 -5.35 -7.00 -23.88
CA LEU A 320 -4.31 -7.06 -22.86
C LEU A 320 -4.91 -7.08 -21.45
N ILE A 321 -5.88 -6.21 -21.17
CA ILE A 321 -6.60 -6.21 -19.87
C ILE A 321 -7.32 -7.55 -19.68
N GLU A 322 -7.99 -8.05 -20.71
CA GLU A 322 -8.69 -9.34 -20.65
C GLU A 322 -7.72 -10.52 -20.46
N LYS A 323 -6.61 -10.58 -21.21
CA LYS A 323 -5.53 -11.58 -21.06
C LYS A 323 -4.98 -11.60 -19.63
N LEU A 324 -4.62 -10.44 -19.08
CA LEU A 324 -4.06 -10.32 -17.73
C LEU A 324 -5.08 -10.65 -16.63
N ALA A 325 -6.35 -10.30 -16.84
CA ALA A 325 -7.44 -10.64 -15.93
C ALA A 325 -7.72 -12.15 -15.95
N GLN A 326 -7.86 -12.77 -17.14
CA GLN A 326 -8.08 -14.21 -17.29
C GLN A 326 -6.94 -15.04 -16.68
N ALA A 327 -5.68 -14.63 -16.87
CA ALA A 327 -4.51 -15.29 -16.30
C ALA A 327 -4.51 -15.38 -14.75
N LYS A 328 -5.28 -14.51 -14.09
CA LYS A 328 -5.45 -14.45 -12.63
C LYS A 328 -6.89 -14.68 -12.17
N GLN A 329 -7.76 -15.14 -13.09
CA GLN A 329 -9.18 -15.36 -12.85
C GLN A 329 -9.90 -14.14 -12.25
N LEU A 330 -9.62 -12.96 -12.78
CA LEU A 330 -10.21 -11.67 -12.37
C LEU A 330 -11.32 -11.26 -13.34
N ASN A 331 -12.27 -10.47 -12.86
CA ASN A 331 -13.21 -9.76 -13.71
C ASN A 331 -12.45 -8.65 -14.48
N PRO A 332 -12.40 -8.69 -15.83
CA PRO A 332 -11.69 -7.65 -16.59
C PRO A 332 -12.20 -6.24 -16.35
N ALA A 333 -13.46 -6.06 -15.93
CA ALA A 333 -14.09 -4.75 -15.75
C ALA A 333 -13.74 -4.06 -14.42
N THR A 334 -13.39 -4.81 -13.37
CA THR A 334 -13.17 -4.29 -11.99
C THR A 334 -11.82 -4.72 -11.39
N GLY A 335 -11.17 -5.69 -12.04
CA GLY A 335 -9.97 -6.36 -11.54
C GLY A 335 -10.22 -7.30 -10.37
N ARG A 336 -11.44 -7.39 -9.83
CA ARG A 336 -11.73 -8.23 -8.64
C ARG A 336 -11.67 -9.72 -9.00
N PRO A 337 -11.27 -10.61 -8.07
CA PRO A 337 -11.33 -12.06 -8.29
C PRO A 337 -12.73 -12.54 -8.68
N LEU A 338 -12.82 -13.46 -9.65
CA LEU A 338 -14.05 -14.17 -10.00
C LEU A 338 -14.32 -15.29 -8.97
N PRO A 339 -15.57 -15.78 -8.82
CA PRO A 339 -15.92 -16.89 -7.92
C PRO A 339 -15.16 -18.21 -8.13
N THR A 340 -14.45 -18.38 -9.25
CA THR A 340 -13.56 -19.52 -9.53
C THR A 340 -12.14 -19.34 -8.99
N SER A 341 -11.73 -18.10 -8.73
CA SER A 341 -10.39 -17.76 -8.27
C SER A 341 -10.16 -18.25 -6.83
N PRO A 342 -8.97 -18.76 -6.50
CA PRO A 342 -8.63 -19.10 -5.11
C PRO A 342 -8.67 -17.87 -4.18
N ASP A 343 -8.48 -16.67 -4.73
CA ASP A 343 -8.48 -15.40 -3.99
C ASP A 343 -9.90 -14.79 -3.85
N PHE A 344 -10.96 -15.52 -4.23
CA PHE A 344 -12.34 -15.05 -4.09
C PHE A 344 -12.83 -15.11 -2.64
N GLU A 345 -12.94 -13.95 -2.01
CA GLU A 345 -13.40 -13.81 -0.64
C GLU A 345 -14.94 -13.92 -0.54
N LYS A 346 -15.43 -15.10 -0.16
CA LYS A 346 -16.84 -15.29 0.20
C LYS A 346 -17.18 -14.55 1.49
N ASP A 347 -18.36 -13.95 1.53
CA ASP A 347 -18.89 -13.20 2.67
C ASP A 347 -18.05 -11.95 3.06
N SER A 348 -17.23 -11.44 2.12
CA SER A 348 -16.45 -10.19 2.23
C SER A 348 -17.29 -8.90 2.21
N VAL A 349 -18.57 -9.03 1.90
CA VAL A 349 -19.53 -7.94 1.72
C VAL A 349 -20.57 -7.93 2.85
N ALA A 350 -21.29 -6.82 2.99
CA ALA A 350 -22.47 -6.78 3.85
C ALA A 350 -23.43 -7.93 3.48
N ARG A 351 -23.91 -8.66 4.50
CA ARG A 351 -24.80 -9.83 4.34
C ARG A 351 -26.20 -9.40 3.93
N LEU A 352 -26.34 -8.98 2.67
CA LEU A 352 -27.63 -8.79 2.02
C LEU A 352 -28.25 -10.15 1.68
N GLN A 353 -29.56 -10.24 1.88
CA GLN A 353 -30.38 -11.40 1.55
C GLN A 353 -31.65 -10.96 0.83
N CYS A 354 -32.13 -11.79 -0.09
CA CYS A 354 -33.38 -11.62 -0.83
C CYS A 354 -33.95 -13.01 -1.18
N ARG A 355 -35.24 -13.11 -1.46
CA ARG A 355 -35.92 -14.37 -1.80
C ARG A 355 -36.01 -14.57 -3.32
N SER A 356 -36.17 -15.82 -3.75
CA SER A 356 -36.64 -16.11 -5.11
C SER A 356 -37.92 -15.32 -5.42
N GLY A 357 -37.98 -14.72 -6.61
CA GLY A 357 -39.07 -13.85 -7.05
C GLY A 357 -38.95 -12.37 -6.66
N GLU A 358 -38.08 -12.02 -5.71
CA GLU A 358 -37.77 -10.61 -5.38
C GLU A 358 -36.72 -10.04 -6.35
N PRO A 359 -36.71 -8.72 -6.60
CA PRO A 359 -35.63 -8.07 -7.33
C PRO A 359 -34.34 -8.05 -6.50
N CYS A 360 -33.21 -8.27 -7.17
CA CYS A 360 -31.87 -8.19 -6.61
C CYS A 360 -31.60 -6.78 -6.05
N PRO A 361 -31.29 -6.62 -4.74
CA PRO A 361 -31.17 -5.30 -4.12
C PRO A 361 -29.83 -4.61 -4.41
N GLN A 362 -28.82 -5.33 -4.91
CA GLN A 362 -27.53 -4.76 -5.27
C GLN A 362 -26.75 -5.69 -6.21
N SER A 363 -26.13 -5.10 -7.25
CA SER A 363 -25.26 -5.83 -8.17
C SER A 363 -24.12 -6.57 -7.46
N GLY A 364 -23.83 -7.80 -7.86
CA GLY A 364 -22.72 -8.60 -7.31
C GLY A 364 -22.89 -10.10 -7.50
N TYR A 365 -22.06 -10.87 -6.80
CA TYR A 365 -22.14 -12.32 -6.76
C TYR A 365 -23.02 -12.79 -5.61
N TRP A 366 -23.96 -13.69 -5.91
CA TRP A 366 -24.92 -14.25 -4.97
C TRP A 366 -24.89 -15.78 -4.99
N GLN A 367 -25.22 -16.40 -3.87
CA GLN A 367 -25.35 -17.85 -3.69
C GLN A 367 -26.65 -18.14 -2.93
N PRO A 368 -27.30 -19.30 -3.11
CA PRO A 368 -28.33 -19.73 -2.17
C PRO A 368 -27.75 -19.74 -0.74
N ALA A 369 -28.49 -19.21 0.22
CA ALA A 369 -28.04 -19.05 1.60
C ALA A 369 -27.98 -20.39 2.36
N TRP A 370 -28.79 -21.35 1.92
CA TRP A 370 -28.92 -22.68 2.52
C TRP A 370 -28.84 -23.74 1.42
N ARG A 371 -28.38 -24.95 1.76
CA ARG A 371 -28.61 -26.12 0.91
C ARG A 371 -29.98 -26.72 1.25
N PRO A 372 -30.70 -27.31 0.29
CA PRO A 372 -31.95 -28.01 0.57
C PRO A 372 -31.71 -29.18 1.52
N ARG A 373 -32.70 -29.50 2.37
CA ARG A 373 -32.60 -30.58 3.36
C ARG A 373 -32.59 -31.97 2.72
N GLU A 374 -33.21 -32.10 1.55
CA GLU A 374 -33.27 -33.32 0.75
C GLU A 374 -32.97 -32.96 -0.71
N GLY A 375 -32.45 -33.94 -1.47
CA GLY A 375 -32.04 -33.73 -2.85
C GLY A 375 -30.69 -33.02 -3.00
N MET A 376 -30.27 -32.82 -4.25
CA MET A 376 -28.99 -32.23 -4.62
C MET A 376 -29.24 -30.94 -5.42
N SER A 377 -28.65 -29.84 -5.00
CA SER A 377 -28.60 -28.60 -5.77
C SER A 377 -27.15 -28.22 -6.09
N GLU A 378 -26.97 -27.48 -7.20
CA GLU A 378 -25.65 -26.93 -7.57
C GLU A 378 -25.08 -26.02 -6.48
N HIS A 379 -25.97 -25.28 -5.78
CA HIS A 379 -25.61 -24.30 -4.77
C HIS A 379 -24.54 -23.29 -5.29
N ALA A 380 -24.64 -22.96 -6.59
CA ALA A 380 -23.65 -22.23 -7.35
C ALA A 380 -23.65 -20.73 -7.04
N ILE A 381 -22.49 -20.09 -7.18
CA ILE A 381 -22.36 -18.63 -7.15
C ILE A 381 -22.70 -18.08 -8.54
N ARG A 382 -23.56 -17.08 -8.61
CA ARG A 382 -24.05 -16.47 -9.85
C ARG A 382 -23.99 -14.94 -9.74
N TYR A 383 -23.70 -14.27 -10.84
CA TYR A 383 -23.77 -12.80 -10.90
C TYR A 383 -25.21 -12.36 -11.16
N PHE A 384 -25.65 -11.32 -10.45
CA PHE A 384 -26.91 -10.62 -10.69
C PHE A 384 -26.65 -9.12 -10.68
N ARG A 385 -27.35 -8.39 -11.56
CA ARG A 385 -27.45 -6.93 -11.54
C ARG A 385 -28.55 -6.50 -10.57
N GLU A 386 -28.44 -5.28 -10.07
CA GLU A 386 -29.51 -4.65 -9.32
C GLU A 386 -30.80 -4.58 -10.16
N GLY A 387 -31.92 -5.00 -9.57
CA GLY A 387 -33.20 -5.14 -10.25
C GLY A 387 -33.47 -6.49 -10.94
N ASP A 388 -32.46 -7.36 -11.14
CA ASP A 388 -32.68 -8.70 -11.71
C ASP A 388 -33.58 -9.54 -10.79
N ILE A 389 -34.60 -10.21 -11.32
CA ILE A 389 -35.47 -11.08 -10.50
C ILE A 389 -34.71 -12.34 -10.08
N MET A 390 -34.64 -12.59 -8.78
CA MET A 390 -33.88 -13.71 -8.22
C MET A 390 -34.56 -15.05 -8.55
N PRO A 391 -33.85 -16.03 -9.11
CA PRO A 391 -34.46 -17.28 -9.57
C PRO A 391 -34.76 -18.24 -8.42
N VAL A 392 -35.63 -19.21 -8.69
CA VAL A 392 -35.80 -20.44 -7.90
C VAL A 392 -34.58 -21.37 -8.07
N GLU A 393 -34.30 -22.19 -7.06
CA GLU A 393 -33.23 -23.17 -7.10
C GLU A 393 -33.74 -24.51 -7.66
N LYS A 394 -32.97 -25.12 -8.58
CA LYS A 394 -33.28 -26.44 -9.13
C LYS A 394 -32.68 -27.51 -8.23
N VAL A 395 -33.54 -28.29 -7.58
CA VAL A 395 -33.15 -29.37 -6.67
C VAL A 395 -33.47 -30.72 -7.30
N THR A 396 -32.47 -31.59 -7.40
CA THR A 396 -32.59 -32.93 -7.98
C THR A 396 -32.82 -33.97 -6.90
N PHE A 397 -33.97 -34.62 -6.91
CA PHE A 397 -34.35 -35.70 -6.01
C PHE A 397 -34.14 -37.06 -6.67
N VAL A 398 -33.57 -38.01 -5.92
CA VAL A 398 -33.59 -39.43 -6.28
C VAL A 398 -34.90 -40.02 -5.75
N ARG A 399 -35.83 -40.37 -6.64
CA ARG A 399 -37.06 -41.06 -6.28
C ARG A 399 -36.86 -42.57 -6.52
N PRO A 400 -36.75 -43.39 -5.45
CA PRO A 400 -36.52 -44.82 -5.60
C PRO A 400 -37.70 -45.51 -6.28
N ARG A 401 -37.43 -46.57 -7.07
CA ARG A 401 -38.50 -47.33 -7.75
C ARG A 401 -38.40 -48.84 -7.47
N PRO A 402 -39.53 -49.59 -7.51
CA PRO A 402 -39.49 -51.03 -7.33
C PRO A 402 -38.64 -51.73 -8.40
N TRP A 403 -37.83 -52.70 -7.97
CA TRP A 403 -37.07 -53.57 -8.87
C TRP A 403 -37.99 -54.24 -9.91
N PRO A 404 -37.63 -54.33 -11.20
CA PRO A 404 -36.31 -54.03 -11.80
C PRO A 404 -36.14 -52.59 -12.33
N LEU A 405 -37.00 -51.64 -11.95
CA LEU A 405 -36.87 -50.25 -12.41
C LEU A 405 -35.73 -49.54 -11.69
N ARG A 406 -34.82 -48.93 -12.45
CA ARG A 406 -33.81 -48.00 -11.89
C ARG A 406 -34.49 -46.79 -11.25
N ASP A 407 -33.88 -46.24 -10.21
CA ASP A 407 -34.35 -45.00 -9.58
C ASP A 407 -34.51 -43.85 -10.58
N ARG A 408 -35.44 -42.94 -10.30
CA ARG A 408 -35.75 -41.81 -11.16
C ARG A 408 -35.18 -40.52 -10.55
N LEU A 409 -34.37 -39.80 -11.33
CA LEU A 409 -34.04 -38.41 -11.03
C LEU A 409 -35.25 -37.53 -11.39
N VAL A 410 -35.66 -36.68 -10.44
CA VAL A 410 -36.71 -35.68 -10.61
C VAL A 410 -36.12 -34.33 -10.24
N VAL A 411 -36.23 -33.34 -11.11
CA VAL A 411 -35.82 -31.96 -10.83
C VAL A 411 -37.06 -31.17 -10.44
N GLU A 412 -37.03 -30.57 -9.27
CA GLU A 412 -38.09 -29.70 -8.74
C GLU A 412 -37.51 -28.29 -8.55
N GLU A 413 -38.30 -27.27 -8.85
CA GLU A 413 -37.93 -25.87 -8.59
C GLU A 413 -38.44 -25.46 -7.20
N GLN A 414 -37.54 -24.94 -6.37
CA GLN A 414 -37.84 -24.56 -4.99
C GLN A 414 -37.48 -23.09 -4.74
N GLU A 415 -38.35 -22.38 -4.02
CA GLU A 415 -38.03 -21.06 -3.50
C GLU A 415 -36.88 -21.15 -2.49
N THR A 416 -35.90 -20.27 -2.63
CA THR A 416 -34.75 -20.20 -1.72
C THR A 416 -34.48 -18.75 -1.31
N VAL A 417 -33.71 -18.59 -0.24
CA VAL A 417 -33.13 -17.30 0.12
C VAL A 417 -31.76 -17.23 -0.52
N TRP A 418 -31.48 -16.17 -1.27
CA TRP A 418 -30.15 -15.86 -1.79
C TRP A 418 -29.42 -14.94 -0.81
N ARG A 419 -28.09 -15.07 -0.75
CA ARG A 419 -27.18 -14.17 -0.01
C ARG A 419 -26.11 -13.61 -0.94
N ARG A 420 -25.78 -12.32 -0.79
CA ARG A 420 -24.64 -11.70 -1.50
C ARG A 420 -23.36 -12.26 -0.88
N VAL A 421 -22.45 -12.77 -1.72
CA VAL A 421 -21.18 -13.39 -1.28
C VAL A 421 -19.95 -12.61 -1.73
N GLY A 422 -20.08 -11.67 -2.68
CA GLY A 422 -18.99 -10.80 -3.11
C GLY A 422 -19.45 -9.68 -4.05
N GLU A 423 -18.60 -8.69 -4.26
CA GLU A 423 -18.80 -7.66 -5.30
C GLU A 423 -18.34 -8.18 -6.67
N ALA A 424 -18.86 -7.59 -7.74
CA ALA A 424 -18.39 -7.86 -9.11
C ALA A 424 -17.30 -6.88 -9.52
#